data_AF-A0A0F5YF36-F1
#
_entry.id   AF-A0A0F5YF36-F1
#
_cell.length_a   1.000
_cell.length_b   1.000
_cell.length_c   1.000
_cell.angle_alpha   90.00
_cell.angle_beta   90.00
_cell.angle_gamma   90.00
#
_symmetry.space_group_name_H-M   'P 1'
#
loop_
_entity.id
_entity.type
_entity.pdbx_description
1 polymer ?
#
loop_
_entity_poly.entity_id
_entity_poly.type
_entity_poly.pdbx_seq_one_letter_code
_entity_poly.pdbx_strand_id
1 'polypeptide(L)'
;MSPSILAARAILFRFVRLLITITIESWVYKRELEISPKQGVEYALIINMFAEICGGVVFSFTQSLVTIDLARHLVIYLILDDFQQIAPDVLILTLFYFFIFLLAKWMGLLILNEFVFEKENRTQEPATDTSALAMNQWGNQLKAVTKAHTISYFLTLLFSIFEIRVFNF
;
A
#
# COMPACT_ATOMS: atom_id res chain seq x y z
N MET A 1 -10.48 -29.08 -3.44
CA MET A 1 -11.19 -27.79 -3.55
C MET A 1 -11.10 -27.34 -5.00
N SER A 2 -12.16 -26.84 -5.64
CA SER A 2 -12.07 -26.44 -7.06
C SER A 2 -11.24 -25.15 -7.21
N PRO A 3 -10.47 -24.98 -8.31
CA PRO A 3 -9.67 -23.77 -8.53
C PRO A 3 -10.48 -22.47 -8.48
N SER A 4 -11.75 -22.52 -8.89
CA SER A 4 -12.68 -21.38 -8.86
C SER A 4 -12.99 -20.89 -7.44
N ILE A 5 -13.14 -21.79 -6.46
CA ILE A 5 -13.44 -21.42 -5.07
C ILE A 5 -12.20 -20.77 -4.44
N LEU A 6 -11.01 -21.28 -4.74
CA LEU A 6 -9.75 -20.73 -4.25
C LEU A 6 -9.50 -19.31 -4.80
N ALA A 7 -9.77 -19.09 -6.10
CA ALA A 7 -9.69 -17.77 -6.72
C ALA A 7 -10.71 -16.78 -6.11
N ALA A 8 -11.96 -17.20 -5.91
CA ALA A 8 -12.99 -16.37 -5.30
C ALA A 8 -12.61 -15.97 -3.86
N ARG A 9 -12.08 -16.91 -3.08
CA ARG A 9 -11.56 -16.68 -1.73
C ARG A 9 -10.43 -15.64 -1.74
N ALA A 10 -9.45 -15.80 -2.62
CA ALA A 10 -8.32 -14.86 -2.75
C ALA A 10 -8.79 -13.43 -3.09
N ILE A 11 -9.75 -13.29 -4.02
CA ILE A 11 -10.32 -11.99 -4.39
C ILE A 11 -11.03 -11.34 -3.20
N LEU A 12 -11.84 -12.10 -2.47
CA LEU A 12 -12.56 -11.60 -1.30
C LEU A 12 -11.59 -11.09 -0.23
N PHE A 13 -10.57 -11.88 0.13
CA PHE A 13 -9.61 -11.47 1.15
C PHE A 13 -8.73 -10.31 0.71
N ARG A 14 -8.38 -10.22 -0.57
CA ARG A 14 -7.70 -9.05 -1.12
C ARG A 14 -8.57 -7.80 -1.01
N PHE A 15 -9.88 -7.90 -1.28
CA PHE A 15 -10.81 -6.80 -1.14
C PHE A 15 -10.97 -6.35 0.32
N VAL A 16 -11.10 -7.29 1.27
CA VAL A 16 -11.18 -6.98 2.70
C VAL A 16 -9.91 -6.29 3.20
N ARG A 17 -8.72 -6.79 2.83
CA ARG A 17 -7.44 -6.15 3.17
C ARG A 17 -7.34 -4.72 2.62
N LEU A 18 -7.80 -4.50 1.39
CA LEU A 18 -7.83 -3.18 0.79
C LEU A 18 -8.74 -2.23 1.57
N LEU A 19 -9.94 -2.67 1.98
CA LEU A 19 -10.86 -1.87 2.78
C LEU A 19 -10.29 -1.53 4.17
N ILE A 20 -9.67 -2.51 4.85
CA ILE A 20 -8.99 -2.30 6.13
C ILE A 20 -7.91 -1.22 5.97
N THR A 21 -7.08 -1.36 4.93
CA THR A 21 -6.00 -0.43 4.63
C THR A 21 -6.52 0.98 4.38
N ILE A 22 -7.51 1.15 3.50
CA ILE A 22 -8.10 2.47 3.18
C ILE A 22 -8.69 3.11 4.44
N THR A 23 -9.38 2.34 5.28
CA THR A 23 -9.98 2.85 6.51
C THR A 23 -8.91 3.37 7.47
N ILE A 24 -7.86 2.59 7.72
CA ILE A 24 -6.77 2.98 8.63
C ILE A 24 -6.01 4.19 8.07
N GLU A 25 -5.65 4.14 6.79
CA GLU A 25 -4.84 5.19 6.17
C GLU A 25 -5.62 6.50 6.04
N SER A 26 -6.93 6.46 5.76
CA SER A 26 -7.76 7.67 5.74
C SER A 26 -7.79 8.37 7.10
N TRP A 27 -7.80 7.61 8.20
CA TRP A 27 -7.73 8.16 9.55
C TRP A 27 -6.37 8.79 9.84
N VAL A 28 -5.28 8.16 9.40
CA VAL A 28 -3.93 8.71 9.54
C VAL A 28 -3.76 9.96 8.69
N TYR A 29 -4.18 9.96 7.42
CA TYR A 29 -4.09 11.12 6.55
C TYR A 29 -4.90 12.30 7.06
N LYS A 30 -6.13 12.06 7.54
CA LYS A 30 -6.93 13.11 8.20
C LYS A 30 -6.14 13.77 9.34
N ARG A 31 -5.48 12.96 10.17
CA ARG A 31 -4.76 13.44 11.36
C ARG A 31 -3.45 14.14 11.03
N GLU A 32 -2.66 13.58 10.11
CA GLU A 32 -1.30 14.05 9.83
C GLU A 32 -1.25 15.13 8.74
N LEU A 33 -2.21 15.16 7.82
CA LEU A 33 -2.31 16.16 6.75
C LEU A 33 -3.36 17.24 7.04
N GLU A 34 -4.05 17.17 8.19
CA GLU A 34 -5.07 18.12 8.64
C GLU A 34 -6.22 18.35 7.62
N ILE A 35 -6.50 17.33 6.80
CA ILE A 35 -7.55 17.37 5.76
C ILE A 35 -8.92 16.93 6.31
N SER A 36 -9.98 17.25 5.57
CA SER A 36 -11.33 16.80 5.93
C SER A 36 -11.45 15.26 5.92
N PRO A 37 -12.37 14.66 6.70
CA PRO A 37 -12.58 13.21 6.68
C PRO A 37 -12.88 12.65 5.27
N LYS A 38 -13.64 13.40 4.47
CA LYS A 38 -13.96 13.04 3.09
C LYS A 38 -12.69 13.00 2.23
N GLN A 39 -11.86 14.03 2.31
CA GLN A 39 -10.58 14.07 1.60
C GLN A 39 -9.63 12.96 2.08
N GLY A 40 -9.60 12.65 3.38
CA GLY A 40 -8.81 11.53 3.90
C GLY A 40 -9.17 10.19 3.26
N VAL A 41 -10.47 9.93 3.07
CA VAL A 41 -10.96 8.73 2.37
C VAL A 41 -10.59 8.76 0.89
N GLU A 42 -10.78 9.90 0.21
CA GLU A 42 -10.43 10.06 -1.21
C GLU A 42 -8.93 9.84 -1.45
N TYR A 43 -8.07 10.42 -0.60
CA TYR A 43 -6.62 10.26 -0.65
C TYR A 43 -6.23 8.80 -0.45
N ALA A 44 -6.73 8.19 0.62
CA ALA A 44 -6.44 6.79 0.91
C ALA A 44 -6.90 5.88 -0.24
N LEU A 45 -8.09 6.10 -0.81
CA LEU A 45 -8.60 5.31 -1.91
C LEU A 45 -7.72 5.42 -3.16
N ILE A 46 -7.40 6.65 -3.60
CA ILE A 46 -6.60 6.88 -4.81
C ILE A 46 -5.19 6.30 -4.63
N ILE A 47 -4.54 6.58 -3.50
CA ILE A 47 -3.17 6.12 -3.21
C ILE A 47 -3.11 4.59 -3.13
N ASN A 48 -4.08 3.95 -2.46
CA ASN A 48 -4.11 2.49 -2.36
C ASN A 48 -4.40 1.82 -3.69
N MET A 49 -5.34 2.34 -4.49
CA MET A 49 -5.59 1.81 -5.83
C MET A 49 -4.38 1.98 -6.75
N PHE A 50 -3.71 3.13 -6.69
CA PHE A 50 -2.47 3.36 -7.41
C PHE A 50 -1.40 2.34 -7.01
N ALA A 51 -1.19 2.14 -5.71
CA ALA A 51 -0.22 1.17 -5.20
C ALA A 51 -0.55 -0.27 -5.60
N GLU A 52 -1.82 -0.68 -5.61
CA GLU A 52 -2.25 -2.01 -6.09
C GLU A 52 -1.95 -2.21 -7.58
N ILE A 53 -2.19 -1.20 -8.41
CA ILE A 53 -1.86 -1.26 -9.84
C ILE A 53 -0.34 -1.35 -10.04
N CYS A 54 0.43 -0.48 -9.39
CA CYS A 54 1.89 -0.54 -9.43
C CYS A 54 2.43 -1.88 -8.94
N GLY A 55 1.91 -2.40 -7.83
CA GLY A 55 2.29 -3.70 -7.28
C GLY A 55 2.00 -4.84 -8.25
N GLY A 56 0.84 -4.82 -8.92
CA GLY A 56 0.49 -5.81 -9.94
C GLY A 56 1.41 -5.76 -11.16
N VAL A 57 1.78 -4.56 -11.61
CA VAL A 57 2.75 -4.37 -12.70
C VAL A 57 4.12 -4.90 -12.30
N VAL A 58 4.63 -4.50 -11.12
CA VAL A 58 5.92 -4.96 -10.60
C VAL A 58 5.94 -6.48 -10.45
N PHE A 59 4.89 -7.09 -9.90
CA PHE A 59 4.78 -8.55 -9.78
C PHE A 59 4.82 -9.26 -11.14
N SER A 60 4.14 -8.71 -12.15
CA SER A 60 4.13 -9.29 -13.49
C SER A 60 5.53 -9.25 -14.13
N PHE A 61 6.28 -8.18 -13.91
CA PHE A 61 7.67 -8.07 -14.35
C PHE A 61 8.63 -8.94 -13.54
N THR A 62 8.46 -9.06 -12.22
CA THR A 62 9.34 -9.94 -11.43
C THR A 62 9.08 -11.40 -11.75
N GLN A 63 7.82 -11.80 -11.96
CA GLN A 63 7.49 -13.17 -12.37
C GLN A 63 8.16 -13.58 -13.68
N SER A 64 8.35 -12.66 -14.64
CA SER A 64 9.01 -12.99 -15.92
C SER A 64 10.54 -13.10 -15.82
N LEU A 65 11.15 -12.54 -14.76
CA LEU A 65 12.60 -12.51 -14.57
C LEU A 65 13.11 -13.57 -13.58
N VAL A 66 12.23 -14.19 -12.80
CA VAL A 66 12.59 -15.04 -11.66
C VAL A 66 12.61 -16.53 -12.03
N THR A 67 13.56 -17.29 -11.45
CA THR A 67 13.68 -18.76 -11.62
C THR A 67 12.48 -19.51 -11.04
N ILE A 68 12.16 -20.70 -11.60
CA ILE A 68 10.92 -21.47 -11.31
C ILE A 68 10.66 -21.71 -9.81
N ASP A 69 11.70 -21.93 -9.00
CA ASP A 69 11.54 -22.22 -7.58
C ASP A 69 11.18 -20.97 -6.76
N LEU A 70 11.82 -19.84 -7.04
CA LEU A 70 11.53 -18.58 -6.36
C LEU A 70 10.19 -17.99 -6.85
N ALA A 71 9.82 -18.23 -8.12
CA ALA A 71 8.52 -17.87 -8.67
C ALA A 71 7.38 -18.65 -8.00
N ARG A 72 7.61 -19.94 -7.66
CA ARG A 72 6.65 -20.75 -6.91
C ARG A 72 6.43 -20.19 -5.50
N HIS A 73 7.49 -19.84 -4.77
CA HIS A 73 7.35 -19.18 -3.47
C HIS A 73 6.69 -17.79 -3.60
N LEU A 74 6.98 -17.01 -4.66
CA LEU A 74 6.31 -15.74 -4.93
C LEU A 74 4.80 -15.91 -5.17
N VAL A 75 4.41 -16.92 -5.96
CA VAL A 75 3.00 -17.22 -6.26
C VAL A 75 2.29 -17.73 -5.01
N ILE A 76 2.89 -18.64 -4.26
CA ILE A 76 2.29 -19.13 -3.01
C ILE A 76 2.14 -17.99 -1.99
N TYR A 77 3.14 -17.11 -1.91
CA TYR A 77 3.11 -15.95 -1.04
C TYR A 77 2.08 -14.89 -1.48
N LEU A 78 2.07 -14.49 -2.76
CA LEU A 78 1.26 -13.36 -3.24
C LEU A 78 -0.18 -13.74 -3.61
N ILE A 79 -0.42 -15.00 -4.00
CA ILE A 79 -1.71 -15.48 -4.51
C ILE A 79 -2.41 -16.40 -3.50
N LEU A 80 -1.66 -17.17 -2.70
CA LEU A 80 -2.23 -18.23 -1.85
C LEU A 80 -2.14 -17.93 -0.34
N ASP A 81 -1.45 -16.86 0.08
CA ASP A 81 -1.30 -16.46 1.49
C ASP A 81 -0.97 -17.65 2.42
N ASP A 82 -0.13 -18.60 1.97
CA ASP A 82 0.17 -19.82 2.74
C ASP A 82 1.50 -19.68 3.51
N PHE A 83 1.43 -19.48 4.83
CA PHE A 83 2.58 -19.22 5.71
C PHE A 83 2.92 -20.42 6.61
N GLN A 84 2.75 -21.66 6.14
CA GLN A 84 2.96 -22.85 6.98
C GLN A 84 4.39 -22.97 7.56
N GLN A 85 5.39 -22.36 6.94
CA GLN A 85 6.74 -22.21 7.49
C GLN A 85 7.28 -20.80 7.22
N ILE A 86 7.64 -20.06 8.27
CA ILE A 86 8.32 -18.76 8.15
C ILE A 86 9.77 -19.04 7.77
N ALA A 87 10.00 -19.29 6.49
CA ALA A 87 11.33 -19.43 5.93
C ALA A 87 11.97 -18.03 5.71
N PRO A 88 13.30 -17.91 5.77
CA PRO A 88 13.98 -16.61 5.65
C PRO A 88 13.67 -15.85 4.35
N ASP A 89 13.41 -16.58 3.27
CA ASP A 89 12.99 -16.05 1.98
C ASP A 89 11.61 -15.37 2.03
N VAL A 90 10.66 -15.92 2.79
CA VAL A 90 9.34 -15.31 3.03
C VAL A 90 9.48 -13.97 3.77
N LEU A 91 10.39 -13.88 4.74
CA LEU A 91 10.64 -12.64 5.49
C LEU A 91 11.26 -11.58 4.59
N ILE A 92 12.27 -11.94 3.79
CA ILE A 92 12.90 -11.03 2.83
C ILE A 92 11.88 -10.53 1.82
N LEU A 93 11.03 -11.42 1.31
CA LEU A 93 10.01 -11.08 0.33
C LEU A 93 8.94 -10.15 0.94
N THR A 94 8.50 -10.42 2.17
CA THR A 94 7.57 -9.56 2.92
C THR A 94 8.13 -8.15 3.08
N LEU A 95 9.40 -8.04 3.49
CA LEU A 95 10.07 -6.76 3.66
C LEU A 95 10.26 -6.03 2.32
N PHE A 96 10.58 -6.76 1.25
CA PHE A 96 10.67 -6.21 -0.09
C PHE A 96 9.32 -5.63 -0.56
N TYR A 97 8.23 -6.36 -0.35
CA TYR A 97 6.88 -5.87 -0.68
C TYR A 97 6.50 -4.65 0.13
N PHE A 98 6.82 -4.62 1.43
CA PHE A 98 6.62 -3.44 2.26
C PHE A 98 7.28 -2.20 1.64
N PHE A 99 8.55 -2.28 1.25
CA PHE A 99 9.25 -1.13 0.66
C PHE A 99 8.71 -0.72 -0.71
N ILE A 100 8.39 -1.69 -1.59
CA ILE A 100 7.81 -1.39 -2.91
C ILE A 100 6.45 -0.68 -2.77
N PHE A 101 5.58 -1.19 -1.89
CA PHE A 101 4.27 -0.57 -1.66
C PHE A 101 4.41 0.79 -0.98
N LEU A 102 5.31 0.95 -0.01
CA LEU A 102 5.60 2.25 0.60
C LEU A 102 6.03 3.28 -0.45
N LEU A 103 6.96 2.90 -1.34
CA LEU A 103 7.44 3.76 -2.41
C LEU A 103 6.31 4.13 -3.39
N ALA A 104 5.50 3.15 -3.81
CA ALA A 104 4.36 3.40 -4.69
C ALA A 104 3.33 4.34 -4.04
N LYS A 105 3.02 4.16 -2.76
CA LYS A 105 2.10 5.04 -2.03
C LYS A 105 2.64 6.45 -1.90
N TRP A 106 3.94 6.60 -1.64
CA TRP A 106 4.59 7.89 -1.60
C TRP A 106 4.50 8.61 -2.94
N MET A 107 4.86 7.95 -4.04
CA MET A 107 4.71 8.50 -5.38
C MET A 107 3.26 8.89 -5.66
N GLY A 108 2.30 8.05 -5.27
CA GLY A 108 0.88 8.32 -5.40
C GLY A 108 0.45 9.59 -4.66
N LEU A 109 0.93 9.81 -3.43
CA LEU A 109 0.65 11.04 -2.68
C LEU A 109 1.26 12.27 -3.34
N LEU A 110 2.51 12.18 -3.84
CA LEU A 110 3.17 13.30 -4.53
C LEU A 110 2.39 13.72 -5.79
N ILE A 111 2.01 12.75 -6.61
CA ILE A 111 1.19 12.95 -7.80
C ILE A 111 -0.15 13.59 -7.40
N LEU A 112 -0.83 13.03 -6.40
CA LEU A 112 -2.12 13.56 -5.95
C LEU A 112 -2.00 15.00 -5.45
N ASN A 113 -0.95 15.32 -4.70
CA ASN A 113 -0.72 16.65 -4.16
C ASN A 113 -0.46 17.67 -5.28
N GLU A 114 0.31 17.32 -6.31
CA GLU A 114 0.53 18.17 -7.48
C GLU A 114 -0.79 18.47 -8.19
N PHE A 115 -1.58 17.44 -8.51
CA PHE A 115 -2.83 17.62 -9.26
C PHE A 115 -3.96 18.28 -8.45
N VAL A 116 -3.98 18.13 -7.13
CA VAL A 116 -5.05 18.67 -6.26
C VAL A 116 -4.74 20.09 -5.78
N PHE A 117 -3.48 20.41 -5.43
CA PHE A 117 -3.13 21.70 -4.83
C PHE A 117 -2.58 22.75 -5.81
N GLU A 118 -2.02 22.37 -6.96
CA GLU A 118 -1.56 23.36 -7.95
C GLU A 118 -2.73 24.17 -8.54
N LYS A 119 -3.96 23.64 -8.45
CA LYS A 119 -5.17 24.34 -8.90
C LYS A 119 -5.63 25.45 -7.95
N GLU A 120 -5.30 25.38 -6.66
CA GLU A 120 -5.74 26.34 -5.64
C GLU A 120 -4.75 27.52 -5.51
N ASN A 121 -3.45 27.25 -5.61
CA ASN A 121 -2.38 28.25 -5.40
C ASN A 121 -2.09 29.19 -6.58
N ARG A 122 -2.67 28.99 -7.78
CA ARG A 122 -2.48 29.94 -8.90
C ARG A 122 -3.09 31.32 -8.68
N THR A 123 -3.82 31.54 -7.57
CA THR A 123 -4.56 32.80 -7.35
C THR A 123 -3.89 33.75 -6.35
N GLN A 124 -2.90 33.33 -5.54
CA GLN A 124 -2.40 34.17 -4.44
C GLN A 124 -0.87 34.08 -4.20
N GLU A 125 -0.16 35.09 -4.71
CA GLU A 125 1.01 35.77 -4.10
C GLU A 125 2.45 35.16 -4.12
N PRO A 126 3.50 36.01 -3.90
CA PRO A 126 4.77 35.97 -4.63
C PRO A 126 5.91 35.24 -3.92
N ALA A 127 6.99 35.00 -4.69
CA ALA A 127 8.20 34.29 -4.34
C ALA A 127 8.88 34.77 -3.04
N THR A 128 8.72 34.01 -1.96
CA THR A 128 9.57 34.09 -0.75
C THR A 128 9.91 32.66 -0.29
N ASP A 129 11.22 32.40 -0.10
CA ASP A 129 11.85 31.16 0.42
C ASP A 129 11.09 29.84 0.23
N THR A 130 10.81 29.51 -1.03
CA THR A 130 10.06 28.33 -1.46
C THR A 130 10.77 27.01 -1.11
N SER A 131 12.10 26.99 -0.98
CA SER A 131 12.88 25.76 -0.83
C SER A 131 12.78 25.14 0.58
N ALA A 132 12.84 25.94 1.63
CA ALA A 132 12.76 25.46 3.02
C ALA A 132 11.35 25.00 3.39
N LEU A 133 10.33 25.73 2.91
CA LEU A 133 8.92 25.36 3.11
C LEU A 133 8.56 24.08 2.33
N ALA A 134 9.00 23.96 1.08
CA ALA A 134 8.78 22.75 0.28
C ALA A 134 9.47 21.51 0.91
N MET A 135 10.68 21.66 1.42
CA MET A 135 11.41 20.56 2.08
C MET A 135 10.70 20.09 3.35
N ASN A 136 10.20 21.01 4.18
CA ASN A 136 9.43 20.69 5.37
C ASN A 136 8.09 20.01 5.05
N GLN A 137 7.40 20.46 4.01
CA GLN A 137 6.15 19.84 3.55
C GLN A 137 6.39 18.42 3.05
N TRP A 138 7.45 18.19 2.27
CA TRP A 138 7.83 16.87 1.77
C TRP A 138 8.16 15.89 2.89
N GLY A 139 8.91 16.35 3.91
CA GLY A 139 9.22 15.56 5.10
C GLY A 139 7.96 15.17 5.90
N ASN A 140 7.01 16.10 6.06
CA ASN A 140 5.75 15.84 6.75
C ASN A 140 4.87 14.85 5.98
N GLN A 141 4.79 14.97 4.65
CA GLN A 141 4.05 14.04 3.79
C GLN A 141 4.65 12.62 3.82
N LEU A 142 5.97 12.50 3.71
CA LEU A 142 6.66 11.21 3.81
C LEU A 142 6.40 10.55 5.17
N LYS A 143 6.46 11.33 6.26
CA LYS A 143 6.16 10.83 7.60
C LYS A 143 4.71 10.34 7.71
N ALA A 144 3.75 11.07 7.16
CA ALA A 144 2.35 10.69 7.14
C ALA A 144 2.14 9.37 6.39
N VAL A 145 2.68 9.23 5.18
CA VAL A 145 2.58 7.99 4.37
C VAL A 145 3.27 6.82 5.07
N THR A 146 4.47 7.03 5.60
CA THR A 146 5.22 5.97 6.29
C THR A 146 4.46 5.47 7.51
N LYS A 147 3.90 6.39 8.30
CA LYS A 147 3.08 6.05 9.47
C LYS A 147 1.80 5.32 9.06
N ALA A 148 1.09 5.84 8.05
CA ALA A 148 -0.13 5.24 7.53
C ALA A 148 0.12 3.81 7.05
N HIS A 149 1.17 3.64 6.22
CA HIS A 149 1.56 2.35 5.67
C HIS A 149 2.02 1.37 6.75
N THR A 150 2.81 1.80 7.73
CA THR A 150 3.30 0.90 8.79
C THR A 150 2.16 0.34 9.61
N ILE A 151 1.20 1.19 10.01
CA ILE A 151 0.05 0.77 10.82
C ILE A 151 -0.88 -0.14 10.01
N SER A 152 -1.20 0.26 8.77
CA SER A 152 -2.08 -0.53 7.90
C SER A 152 -1.48 -1.87 7.51
N TYR A 153 -0.17 -1.90 7.23
CA TYR A 153 0.56 -3.13 6.91
C TYR A 153 0.62 -4.08 8.10
N PHE A 154 0.87 -3.57 9.31
CA PHE A 154 0.87 -4.41 10.51
C PHE A 154 -0.50 -5.05 10.76
N LEU A 155 -1.59 -4.28 10.63
CA LEU A 155 -2.95 -4.80 10.85
C LEU A 155 -3.38 -5.78 9.75
N THR A 156 -3.00 -5.55 8.50
CA THR A 156 -3.27 -6.49 7.41
C THR A 156 -2.45 -7.77 7.55
N LEU A 157 -1.23 -7.70 8.06
CA LEU A 157 -0.42 -8.88 8.37
C LEU A 157 -1.05 -9.72 9.49
N LEU A 158 -1.53 -9.09 10.57
CA LEU A 158 -2.28 -9.79 11.62
C LEU A 158 -3.54 -10.45 11.08
N PHE A 159 -4.27 -9.76 10.20
CA PHE A 159 -5.43 -10.31 9.52
C PHE A 159 -5.07 -11.55 8.67
N SER A 160 -3.99 -11.48 7.88
CA SER A 160 -3.51 -12.62 7.09
C SER A 160 -3.10 -13.81 7.98
N ILE A 161 -2.40 -13.57 9.10
CA ILE A 161 -2.07 -14.64 10.06
C ILE A 161 -3.33 -15.29 10.64
N PHE A 162 -4.34 -14.49 10.98
CA PHE A 162 -5.61 -15.00 11.47
C PHE A 162 -6.34 -15.83 10.42
N GLU A 163 -6.38 -15.37 9.16
CA GLU A 163 -6.98 -16.11 8.06
C GLU A 163 -6.36 -17.51 7.92
N ILE A 164 -5.04 -17.59 7.92
CA ILE A 164 -4.29 -18.85 7.80
C ILE A 164 -4.65 -19.80 8.94
N ARG A 165 -4.73 -19.29 10.16
CA ARG A 165 -5.07 -20.10 11.35
C ARG A 165 -6.49 -20.65 11.30
N VAL A 166 -7.44 -19.91 10.75
CA VAL A 166 -8.88 -20.25 10.78
C VAL A 166 -9.31 -21.08 9.57
N PHE A 167 -8.72 -20.83 8.40
CA PHE A 167 -9.20 -21.37 7.13
C PHE A 167 -8.26 -22.40 6.47
N ASN A 168 -7.15 -22.78 7.12
CA ASN A 168 -6.30 -23.91 6.72
C ASN A 168 -6.54 -25.19 7.57
N PHE A 169 -7.74 -25.35 8.13
CA PHE A 169 -8.27 -26.61 8.66
C PHE A 169 -9.47 -27.08 7.82
#